data_AF-A0A962TXH3-F1
#
_entry.id   AF-A0A962TXH3-F1
#
_cell.length_a   1.000
_cell.length_b   1.000
_cell.length_c   1.000
_cell.angle_alpha   90.00
_cell.angle_beta   90.00
_cell.angle_gamma   90.00
#
_symmetry.space_group_name_H-M   'P 1'
#
loop_
_entity.id
_entity.type
_entity.pdbx_description
1 polymer ?
#
loop_
_entity_poly.entity_id
_entity_poly.type
_entity_poly.pdbx_seq_one_letter_code
_entity_poly.pdbx_strand_id
1 'polypeptide(L)' 'MNEDLPPDEKFRDIARRFDFARNGRHKKIELAAYYKAEKRGFAPGRELDDWLEAEREVDAASVPFPSY' A
#
# COMPACT_ATOMS: atom_id res chain seq x y z
N MET A 1 8.11 -42.82 -17.03
CA MET A 1 7.08 -42.17 -16.20
C MET A 1 7.79 -41.51 -15.04
N ASN A 2 8.13 -40.23 -15.18
CA ASN A 2 8.44 -39.34 -14.07
C ASN A 2 7.88 -38.00 -14.53
N GLU A 3 6.91 -37.51 -13.78
CA GLU A 3 6.01 -36.43 -14.15
C GLU A 3 6.76 -35.10 -14.19
N ASP A 4 6.79 -34.50 -15.38
CA ASP A 4 7.18 -33.13 -15.64
C ASP A 4 6.10 -32.22 -15.03
N LEU A 5 6.34 -31.73 -13.82
CA LEU A 5 5.43 -30.83 -13.11
C LEU A 5 5.44 -29.45 -13.79
N PRO A 6 4.29 -28.83 -14.14
CA PRO A 6 4.27 -27.57 -14.87
C PRO A 6 4.81 -26.40 -14.01
N PRO A 7 5.60 -25.47 -14.61
CA PRO A 7 6.38 -24.46 -13.87
C PRO A 7 5.61 -23.20 -13.41
N ASP A 8 4.28 -23.15 -13.46
CA ASP A 8 3.50 -21.91 -13.36
C ASP A 8 2.92 -21.57 -11.96
N GLU A 9 2.90 -22.50 -11.01
CA GLU A 9 2.24 -22.28 -9.70
C GLU A 9 3.01 -21.32 -8.77
N LYS A 10 4.35 -21.37 -8.81
CA LYS A 10 5.22 -20.57 -7.93
C LYS A 10 5.11 -19.05 -8.15
N PHE A 11 4.82 -18.60 -9.37
CA PHE A 11 4.70 -17.18 -9.68
C PHE A 11 3.38 -16.59 -9.19
N ARG A 12 2.33 -17.41 -9.09
CA ARG A 12 1.00 -16.99 -8.63
C ARG A 12 1.02 -16.55 -7.17
N ASP A 13 1.78 -17.26 -6.33
CA ASP A 13 1.92 -16.94 -4.91
C ASP A 13 2.80 -15.72 -4.65
N ILE A 14 3.83 -15.51 -5.48
CA ILE A 14 4.65 -14.29 -5.42
C ILE A 14 3.80 -13.09 -5.84
N ALA A 15 3.10 -13.17 -6.98
CA ALA A 15 2.19 -12.12 -7.44
C ALA A 15 1.11 -11.80 -6.38
N ARG A 16 0.48 -12.83 -5.80
CA ARG A 16 -0.57 -12.66 -4.77
C ARG A 16 -0.04 -11.98 -3.50
N ARG A 17 1.19 -12.29 -3.07
CA ARG A 17 1.83 -11.65 -1.92
C ARG A 17 2.23 -10.20 -2.21
N PHE A 18 2.74 -9.90 -3.41
CA PHE A 18 3.08 -8.55 -3.84
C PHE A 18 1.85 -7.66 -4.08
N ASP A 19 0.76 -8.22 -4.59
CA ASP A 19 -0.50 -7.52 -4.77
C ASP A 19 -1.18 -7.22 -3.43
N PHE A 20 -1.08 -8.12 -2.45
CA PHE A 20 -1.58 -7.86 -1.09
C PHE A 20 -0.81 -6.73 -0.40
N ALA A 21 0.51 -6.66 -0.57
CA ALA A 21 1.34 -5.58 -0.02
C ALA A 21 1.02 -4.22 -0.66
N ARG A 22 0.91 -4.16 -2.00
CA ARG A 22 0.58 -2.93 -2.74
C ARG A 22 -0.86 -2.46 -2.50
N ASN A 23 -1.83 -3.39 -2.48
CA ASN A 23 -3.22 -3.07 -2.16
C ASN A 23 -3.41 -2.65 -0.69
N GLY A 24 -2.63 -3.22 0.23
CA GLY A 24 -2.65 -2.83 1.63
C GLY A 24 -2.14 -1.41 1.87
N ARG A 25 -1.07 -0.99 1.15
CA ARG A 25 -0.55 0.37 1.21
C ARG A 25 -1.57 1.38 0.69
N HIS A 26 -2.09 1.20 -0.53
CA HIS A 26 -3.04 2.16 -1.11
C HIS A 26 -4.30 2.35 -0.28
N LYS A 27 -4.90 1.26 0.24
CA LYS A 27 -6.08 1.37 1.11
C LYS A 27 -5.82 2.16 2.40
N LYS A 28 -4.63 2.02 2.98
CA LYS A 28 -4.25 2.79 4.17
C LYS A 28 -4.08 4.27 3.85
N ILE A 29 -3.47 4.59 2.70
CA ILE A 29 -3.29 5.98 2.24
C ILE A 29 -4.65 6.62 1.97
N GLU A 30 -5.53 5.94 1.25
CA GLU A 30 -6.89 6.41 0.94
C GLU A 30 -7.69 6.69 2.23
N LEU A 31 -7.67 5.76 3.18
CA LEU A 31 -8.39 5.91 4.44
C LEU A 31 -7.81 7.05 5.29
N ALA A 32 -6.48 7.18 5.35
CA ALA A 32 -5.83 8.28 6.07
C ALA A 32 -6.11 9.64 5.43
N ALA A 33 -6.07 9.74 4.10
CA ALA A 33 -6.42 10.95 3.37
C ALA A 33 -7.90 11.32 3.59
N TYR A 34 -8.81 10.35 3.58
CA TYR A 34 -10.23 10.55 3.89
C TYR A 34 -10.44 11.13 5.28
N TYR A 35 -9.82 10.56 6.32
CA TYR A 35 -9.93 11.10 7.68
C TYR A 35 -9.32 12.49 7.83
N LYS A 36 -8.23 12.78 7.11
CA LYS A 36 -7.63 14.14 7.10
C LYS A 36 -8.57 15.15 6.44
N ALA A 37 -9.16 14.80 5.29
CA ALA A 37 -10.14 15.65 4.62
C ALA A 37 -11.41 15.84 5.49
N GLU A 38 -11.92 14.77 6.11
CA GLU A 38 -13.07 14.82 7.02
C GLU A 38 -12.82 15.75 8.21
N LYS A 39 -11.64 15.67 8.85
CA LYS A 39 -11.26 16.58 9.95
C LYS A 39 -11.22 18.05 9.55
N ARG A 40 -11.02 18.34 8.27
CA ARG A 40 -11.04 19.70 7.70
C ARG A 40 -12.40 20.07 7.09
N GLY A 41 -13.39 19.19 7.12
CA GLY A 41 -14.69 19.39 6.49
C GLY A 41 -14.66 19.35 4.96
N PHE A 42 -13.75 18.57 4.37
CA PHE A 42 -13.56 18.43 2.93
C PHE A 42 -13.29 19.77 2.21
N ALA A 43 -12.49 20.63 2.85
CA ALA A 43 -12.10 21.91 2.26
C ALA A 43 -11.36 21.70 0.92
N PRO A 44 -11.78 22.37 -0.17
CA PRO A 44 -11.17 22.20 -1.48
C PRO A 44 -9.75 22.79 -1.52
N GLY A 45 -8.88 22.23 -2.35
CA GLY A 45 -7.51 22.68 -2.55
C GLY A 45 -6.50 22.11 -1.54
N ARG A 46 -6.89 21.09 -0.76
CA ARG A 46 -6.03 20.38 0.21
C ARG A 46 -6.02 18.88 0.01
N GLU A 47 -6.75 18.39 -0.99
CA GLU A 47 -6.90 16.96 -1.29
C GLU A 47 -5.54 16.31 -1.59
N LEU A 48 -4.70 17.03 -2.36
CA LEU A 48 -3.37 16.54 -2.73
C LEU A 48 -2.41 16.53 -1.54
N ASP A 49 -2.45 17.58 -0.70
CA ASP A 49 -1.66 17.64 0.53
C ASP A 49 -2.04 16.52 1.50
N ASP A 50 -3.33 16.29 1.72
CA ASP A 50 -3.83 15.25 2.62
C ASP A 50 -3.45 13.85 2.10
N TRP A 51 -3.41 13.64 0.78
CA TRP A 51 -2.95 12.40 0.16
C TRP A 51 -1.43 12.20 0.31
N LEU A 52 -0.62 13.23 0.04
CA LEU A 52 0.84 13.18 0.22
C LEU A 52 1.24 12.94 1.67
N GLU A 53 0.52 13.55 2.62
CA GLU A 53 0.77 13.37 4.05
C GLU A 53 0.40 11.95 4.49
N ALA A 54 -0.73 11.41 4.00
CA ALA A 54 -1.13 10.03 4.23
C ALA A 54 -0.12 9.02 3.64
N GLU A 55 0.42 9.28 2.45
CA GLU A 55 1.44 8.43 1.83
C GLU A 55 2.71 8.36 2.68
N ARG A 56 3.19 9.51 3.17
CA ARG A 56 4.37 9.58 4.04
C ARG A 56 4.17 8.86 5.37
N GLU A 57 2.98 8.94 5.97
CA GLU A 57 2.67 8.22 7.21
C GLU A 57 2.68 6.71 7.01
N VAL A 58 2.11 6.21 5.90
CA VAL A 58 2.07 4.78 5.60
C VAL A 58 3.45 4.25 5.24
N ASP A 59 4.26 5.03 4.51
CA ASP A 59 5.64 4.67 4.21
C ASP A 59 6.49 4.64 5.47
N ALA A 60 6.41 5.65 6.33
CA ALA A 60 7.13 5.69 7.60
C ALA A 60 6.76 4.50 8.50
N ALA A 61 5.50 4.06 8.49
CA ALA A 61 5.06 2.87 9.21
C ALA A 61 5.49 1.55 8.54
N SER A 62 5.83 1.57 7.24
CA SER A 62 6.23 0.40 6.45
C SER A 62 7.74 0.17 6.38
N VAL A 63 8.58 1.15 6.72
CA VAL A 63 10.05 0.96 6.80
C VAL A 63 10.49 0.85 8.26
N PRO A 64 10.73 -0.36 8.79
CA PRO A 64 11.37 -0.54 10.08
C PRO A 64 12.89 -0.58 9.89
N PHE A 65 13.58 0.28 10.66
CA PHE A 65 15.04 0.37 10.87
C PHE A 65 15.90 1.04 9.78
N PRO A 66 16.40 2.27 10.03
CA PRO A 66 17.60 2.75 9.36
C PRO A 66 18.81 1.95 9.90
N SER A 67 19.34 1.06 9.08
CA SER A 67 20.68 0.50 9.26
C SER A 67 21.69 1.63 9.00
N TYR A 68 22.22 2.21 10.07
CA TYR A 68 23.42 3.04 10.04
C TYR A 68 24.67 2.16 10.26
#